data_AF-A0A894I2F5-F1
#
_entry.id   AF-A0A894I2F5-F1
#
_cell.length_a   1.000
_cell.length_b   1.000
_cell.length_c   1.000
_cell.angle_alpha   90.00
_cell.angle_beta   90.00
_cell.angle_gamma   90.00
#
_symmetry.space_group_name_H-M   'P 1'
#
loop_
_entity.id
_entity.type
_entity.pdbx_description
1 polymer ?
#
loop_
_entity_poly.entity_id
_entity_poly.type
_entity_poly.pdbx_seq_one_letter_code
_entity_poly.pdbx_strand_id
1 'polypeptide(L)'
;GLTRGQTVTDTGSQIRVPVGPKTLGRILNVIGEPIDERGPVGAETTAPIHASAPLFVDQSTESAILVTGIKVIDLLAPYAKGGKIGLFGGAGVGKTVLIQELINNIAKGHGGTSVFAGVGERTREGNDLYHEFLDAGVIAKDADGNPQSEGSKVALVFGQMNEPPGARARVALSGLTIAEYFRDVEGQDVLFFVDNIFRFTQAGAEVSALLGRIPSAVGYQPTLSTDMGALQERITSTNKGSITSVQAVYVPADDLTDPAPATSFAHLDATTNLNRAISELGIYPAVDPLDSTSRLLEPRVVGQEHYDTARAVQSTLQ
;
A
#
# COMPACT_ATOMS: atom_id res chain seq x y z
N GLY A 1 26.87 -11.73 -14.21
CA GLY A 1 27.68 -12.60 -15.07
C GLY A 1 26.81 -13.58 -15.81
N LEU A 2 25.89 -13.10 -16.64
CA LEU A 2 25.11 -13.93 -17.55
C LEU A 2 25.88 -14.08 -18.87
N THR A 3 25.86 -15.26 -19.47
CA THR A 3 26.54 -15.53 -20.74
C THR A 3 25.55 -16.02 -21.80
N ARG A 4 25.78 -15.63 -23.06
CA ARG A 4 24.99 -16.14 -24.19
C ARG A 4 25.11 -17.67 -24.25
N GLY A 5 23.98 -18.37 -24.40
CA GLY A 5 23.92 -19.83 -24.43
C GLY A 5 23.73 -20.52 -23.07
N GLN A 6 23.57 -19.77 -21.99
CA GLN A 6 23.22 -20.33 -20.68
C GLN A 6 21.84 -21.00 -20.73
N THR A 7 21.72 -22.19 -20.12
CA THR A 7 20.45 -22.92 -20.05
C THR A 7 19.40 -22.13 -19.27
N VAL A 8 18.21 -22.03 -19.84
CA VAL A 8 17.03 -21.43 -19.21
C VAL A 8 15.94 -22.50 -19.15
N THR A 9 15.34 -22.67 -17.98
CA THR A 9 14.24 -23.61 -17.77
C THR A 9 12.94 -22.82 -17.62
N ASP A 10 11.97 -23.13 -18.46
CA ASP A 10 10.60 -22.62 -18.31
C ASP A 10 9.91 -23.36 -17.14
N THR A 11 9.34 -22.60 -16.22
CA THR A 11 8.58 -23.13 -15.08
C THR A 11 7.15 -23.53 -15.48
N GLY A 12 6.68 -23.11 -16.66
CA GLY A 12 5.30 -23.34 -17.14
C GLY A 12 4.26 -22.51 -16.40
N SER A 13 4.68 -21.57 -15.55
CA SER A 13 3.80 -20.70 -14.79
C SER A 13 4.38 -19.30 -14.66
N GLN A 14 3.50 -18.34 -14.36
CA GLN A 14 3.92 -17.01 -13.90
C GLN A 14 4.67 -17.10 -12.56
N ILE A 15 5.27 -15.99 -12.14
CA ILE A 15 5.83 -15.86 -10.78
C ILE A 15 4.70 -16.14 -9.77
N ARG A 16 4.96 -17.06 -8.83
CA ARG A 16 4.04 -17.43 -7.75
C ARG A 16 4.68 -17.11 -6.42
N VAL A 17 3.92 -16.51 -5.51
CA VAL A 17 4.38 -16.16 -4.16
C VAL A 17 3.62 -17.01 -3.12
N PRO A 18 4.24 -17.34 -1.97
CA PRO A 18 3.53 -17.97 -0.88
C PRO A 18 2.43 -17.04 -0.35
N VAL A 19 1.28 -17.61 -0.01
CA VAL A 19 0.12 -16.88 0.52
C VAL A 19 -0.44 -17.56 1.76
N GLY A 20 -1.25 -16.82 2.53
CA GLY A 20 -1.95 -17.30 3.71
C GLY A 20 -1.26 -16.98 5.04
N PRO A 21 -1.83 -17.43 6.17
CA PRO A 21 -1.46 -16.95 7.50
C PRO A 21 0.02 -17.12 7.88
N LYS A 22 0.71 -18.08 7.26
CA LYS A 22 2.15 -18.32 7.48
C LYS A 22 3.06 -17.23 6.90
N THR A 23 2.54 -16.34 6.03
CA THR A 23 3.30 -15.18 5.54
C THR A 23 3.34 -14.03 6.55
N LEU A 24 2.49 -14.06 7.59
CA LEU A 24 2.47 -13.03 8.63
C LEU A 24 3.77 -13.06 9.45
N GLY A 25 4.27 -11.88 9.79
CA GLY A 25 5.54 -11.67 10.49
C GLY A 25 6.78 -11.91 9.64
N ARG A 26 6.63 -12.31 8.37
CA ARG A 26 7.74 -12.64 7.46
C ARG A 26 8.06 -11.47 6.54
N ILE A 27 9.32 -11.45 6.09
CA ILE A 27 9.78 -10.54 5.04
C ILE A 27 10.05 -11.35 3.77
N LEU A 28 9.33 -11.02 2.69
CA LEU A 28 9.42 -11.69 1.39
C LEU A 28 10.00 -10.75 0.33
N ASN A 29 10.74 -11.31 -0.63
CA ASN A 29 11.14 -10.57 -1.84
C ASN A 29 10.07 -10.66 -2.94
N VAL A 30 10.34 -10.04 -4.10
CA VAL A 30 9.42 -10.00 -5.25
C VAL A 30 8.98 -11.38 -5.76
N ILE A 31 9.83 -12.41 -5.66
CA ILE A 31 9.52 -13.78 -6.11
C ILE A 31 9.00 -14.67 -4.98
N GLY A 32 8.80 -14.12 -3.77
CA GLY A 32 8.20 -14.82 -2.64
C GLY A 32 9.19 -15.60 -1.77
N GLU A 33 10.49 -15.40 -1.95
CA GLU A 33 11.50 -16.00 -1.07
C GLU A 33 11.64 -15.18 0.22
N PRO A 34 11.81 -15.84 1.38
CA PRO A 34 12.03 -15.16 2.64
C PRO A 34 13.44 -14.55 2.69
N ILE A 35 13.52 -13.27 3.10
CA ILE A 35 14.79 -12.51 3.25
C ILE A 35 15.04 -12.08 4.71
N ASP A 36 14.30 -12.66 5.65
CA ASP A 36 14.41 -12.40 7.10
C ASP A 36 15.32 -13.39 7.85
N GLU A 37 15.98 -14.30 7.12
CA GLU A 37 16.83 -15.37 7.66
C GLU A 37 16.12 -16.30 8.66
N ARG A 38 14.78 -16.37 8.64
CA ARG A 38 13.97 -17.23 9.54
C ARG A 38 13.58 -18.57 8.92
N GLY A 39 14.37 -19.05 7.95
CA GLY A 39 14.09 -20.27 7.22
C GLY A 39 12.88 -20.16 6.29
N PRO A 40 12.35 -21.29 5.78
CA PRO A 40 11.21 -21.29 4.86
C PRO A 40 9.93 -20.69 5.47
N VAL A 41 9.03 -20.16 4.63
CA VAL A 41 7.75 -19.59 5.06
C VAL A 41 6.79 -20.66 5.62
N GLY A 42 6.85 -21.88 5.09
CA GLY A 42 5.93 -22.96 5.47
C GLY A 42 4.49 -22.75 4.99
N ALA A 43 4.28 -21.91 3.98
CA ALA A 43 2.97 -21.71 3.36
C ALA A 43 2.54 -22.96 2.57
N GLU A 44 1.28 -23.36 2.74
CA GLU A 44 0.71 -24.53 2.06
C GLU A 44 0.33 -24.23 0.60
N THR A 45 0.06 -22.96 0.29
CA THR A 45 -0.44 -22.52 -1.00
C THR A 45 0.43 -21.40 -1.57
N THR A 46 0.54 -21.37 -2.89
CA THR A 46 1.13 -20.25 -3.64
C THR A 46 0.14 -19.70 -4.66
N ALA A 47 0.20 -18.40 -4.93
CA ALA A 47 -0.67 -17.73 -5.89
C ALA A 47 0.14 -16.92 -6.92
N PRO A 48 -0.32 -16.85 -8.19
CA PRO A 48 0.35 -16.05 -9.21
C PRO A 48 0.21 -14.55 -8.94
N ILE A 49 1.26 -13.78 -9.23
CA ILE A 49 1.24 -12.32 -9.01
C ILE A 49 0.42 -11.54 -10.04
N HIS A 50 0.18 -12.13 -11.21
CA HIS A 50 -0.69 -11.55 -12.23
C HIS A 50 -2.07 -12.20 -12.16
N ALA A 51 -3.02 -11.45 -11.62
CA ALA A 51 -4.43 -11.78 -11.61
C ALA A 51 -5.23 -10.69 -12.33
N SER A 52 -6.41 -11.05 -12.82
CA SER A 52 -7.39 -10.08 -13.32
C SER A 52 -8.05 -9.36 -12.16
N ALA A 53 -8.47 -8.10 -12.37
CA ALA A 53 -9.31 -7.40 -11.40
C ALA A 53 -10.64 -8.15 -11.19
N PRO A 54 -11.26 -8.03 -10.00
CA PRO A 54 -12.59 -8.56 -9.74
C PRO A 54 -13.62 -8.11 -10.78
N LEU A 55 -14.54 -8.99 -11.15
CA LEU A 55 -15.61 -8.66 -12.10
C LEU A 55 -16.55 -7.63 -11.49
N PHE A 56 -17.24 -6.87 -12.35
CA PHE A 56 -18.22 -5.87 -11.92
C PHE A 56 -19.30 -6.44 -10.98
N VAL A 57 -19.73 -7.68 -11.20
CA VAL A 57 -20.75 -8.37 -10.37
C VAL A 57 -20.25 -8.73 -8.97
N ASP A 58 -18.93 -8.78 -8.79
CA ASP A 58 -18.28 -9.14 -7.53
C ASP A 58 -17.93 -7.90 -6.69
N GLN A 59 -18.05 -6.70 -7.24
CA GLN A 59 -17.76 -5.45 -6.55
C GLN A 59 -18.88 -5.07 -5.59
N SER A 60 -18.51 -4.72 -4.36
CA SER A 60 -19.46 -4.23 -3.37
C SER A 60 -19.92 -2.80 -3.72
N THR A 61 -21.22 -2.54 -3.57
CA THR A 61 -21.80 -1.19 -3.71
C THR A 61 -21.94 -0.46 -2.38
N GLU A 62 -21.58 -1.09 -1.26
CA GLU A 62 -21.72 -0.50 0.06
C GLU A 62 -20.55 0.44 0.37
N SER A 63 -20.87 1.73 0.56
CA SER A 63 -19.92 2.72 1.07
C SER A 63 -19.97 2.74 2.58
N ALA A 64 -19.02 2.06 3.23
CA ALA A 64 -18.84 2.10 4.68
C ALA A 64 -17.58 2.92 5.05
N ILE A 65 -17.66 3.65 6.15
CA ILE A 65 -16.50 4.38 6.71
C ILE A 65 -15.61 3.39 7.46
N LEU A 66 -14.30 3.48 7.23
CA LEU A 66 -13.28 2.83 8.02
C LEU A 66 -12.85 3.78 9.14
N VAL A 67 -13.22 3.47 10.37
CA VAL A 67 -12.84 4.25 11.55
C VAL A 67 -11.38 3.97 11.90
N THR A 68 -10.53 5.00 11.79
CA THR A 68 -9.08 4.88 11.97
C THR A 68 -8.62 5.13 13.41
N GLY A 69 -9.44 5.82 14.21
CA GLY A 69 -9.08 6.29 15.55
C GLY A 69 -8.24 7.58 15.54
N ILE A 70 -7.97 8.14 14.36
CA ILE A 70 -7.14 9.33 14.19
C ILE A 70 -8.05 10.52 13.91
N LYS A 71 -8.18 11.42 14.90
CA LYS A 71 -9.15 12.53 14.89
C LYS A 71 -9.20 13.32 13.59
N VAL A 72 -8.04 13.73 13.07
CA VAL A 72 -7.97 14.56 11.85
C VAL A 72 -8.43 13.79 10.61
N ILE A 73 -8.12 12.50 10.52
CA ILE A 73 -8.54 11.62 9.43
C ILE A 73 -10.04 11.34 9.56
N ASP A 74 -10.49 10.85 10.71
CA ASP A 74 -11.89 10.47 10.91
C ASP A 74 -12.85 11.67 10.76
N LEU A 75 -12.42 12.88 11.16
CA LEU A 75 -13.25 14.08 11.02
C LEU A 75 -13.19 14.69 9.62
N LEU A 76 -12.00 14.96 9.08
CA LEU A 76 -11.82 15.82 7.89
C LEU A 76 -11.60 15.04 6.59
N ALA A 77 -11.00 13.85 6.65
CA ALA A 77 -10.71 13.03 5.48
C ALA A 77 -11.05 11.56 5.75
N PRO A 78 -12.32 11.23 6.07
CA PRO A 78 -12.70 9.88 6.50
C PRO A 78 -12.40 8.85 5.41
N TYR A 79 -11.86 7.70 5.81
CA TYR A 79 -11.47 6.65 4.87
C TYR A 79 -12.65 5.73 4.53
N ALA A 80 -12.70 5.28 3.28
CA ALA A 80 -13.67 4.29 2.84
C ALA A 80 -13.12 2.88 3.08
N LYS A 81 -13.97 1.97 3.55
CA LYS A 81 -13.66 0.55 3.59
C LYS A 81 -13.57 0.02 2.14
N GLY A 82 -12.42 -0.57 1.79
CA GLY A 82 -12.07 -0.93 0.42
C GLY A 82 -11.62 0.22 -0.46
N GLY A 83 -11.47 1.42 0.12
CA GLY A 83 -11.05 2.59 -0.60
C GLY A 83 -9.55 2.62 -0.86
N LYS A 84 -9.15 3.52 -1.75
CA LYS A 84 -7.75 3.82 -2.05
C LYS A 84 -7.39 5.19 -1.50
N ILE A 85 -6.45 5.21 -0.56
CA ILE A 85 -6.01 6.42 0.13
C ILE A 85 -4.63 6.80 -0.37
N GLY A 86 -4.48 8.04 -0.83
CA GLY A 86 -3.16 8.61 -1.11
C GLY A 86 -2.62 9.35 0.10
N LEU A 87 -1.45 8.93 0.57
CA LEU A 87 -0.69 9.62 1.60
C LEU A 87 0.43 10.44 0.95
N PHE A 88 0.27 11.75 0.95
CA PHE A 88 1.21 12.68 0.34
C PHE A 88 2.07 13.32 1.42
N GLY A 89 3.31 13.63 1.08
CA GLY A 89 4.19 14.36 1.99
C GLY A 89 5.66 14.14 1.68
N GLY A 90 6.47 15.14 2.03
CA GLY A 90 7.92 15.09 1.90
C GLY A 90 8.58 14.08 2.85
N ALA A 91 9.90 14.02 2.82
CA ALA A 91 10.65 13.27 3.83
C ALA A 91 10.54 13.96 5.20
N GLY A 92 10.42 13.16 6.26
CA GLY A 92 10.46 13.64 7.65
C GLY A 92 9.13 14.13 8.26
N VAL A 93 8.03 14.15 7.50
CA VAL A 93 6.71 14.65 7.98
C VAL A 93 5.88 13.61 8.76
N GLY A 94 6.44 12.43 9.05
CA GLY A 94 5.77 11.39 9.85
C GLY A 94 4.92 10.37 9.07
N LYS A 95 5.15 10.16 7.76
CA LYS A 95 4.42 9.16 6.95
C LYS A 95 4.45 7.76 7.56
N THR A 96 5.64 7.27 7.88
CA THR A 96 5.84 5.93 8.42
C THR A 96 5.17 5.75 9.79
N VAL A 97 5.25 6.77 10.66
CA VAL A 97 4.59 6.78 11.96
C VAL A 97 3.07 6.73 11.80
N LEU A 98 2.51 7.47 10.85
CA LEU A 98 1.08 7.43 10.56
C LEU A 98 0.64 6.06 10.04
N ILE A 99 1.43 5.43 9.17
CA ILE A 99 1.18 4.08 8.66
C ILE A 99 1.18 3.05 9.82
N GLN A 100 2.16 3.13 10.71
CA GLN A 100 2.24 2.25 11.88
C GLN A 100 1.02 2.40 12.78
N GLU A 101 0.59 3.64 13.03
CA GLU A 101 -0.57 3.90 13.87
C GLU A 101 -1.87 3.40 13.22
N LEU A 102 -2.01 3.53 11.89
CA LEU A 102 -3.12 2.95 11.15
C LEU A 102 -3.15 1.42 11.27
N ILE A 103 -2.00 0.75 11.13
CA ILE A 103 -1.90 -0.70 11.32
C ILE A 103 -2.30 -1.09 12.74
N ASN A 104 -1.77 -0.39 13.74
CA ASN A 104 -2.02 -0.66 15.15
C ASN A 104 -3.50 -0.50 15.51
N ASN A 105 -4.14 0.61 15.12
CA ASN A 105 -5.53 0.90 15.48
C ASN A 105 -6.51 -0.05 14.79
N ILE A 106 -6.24 -0.40 13.53
CA ILE A 106 -7.13 -1.29 12.78
C ILE A 106 -6.92 -2.75 13.17
N ALA A 107 -5.69 -3.17 13.47
CA ALA A 107 -5.42 -4.50 14.01
C ALA A 107 -6.09 -4.72 15.38
N LYS A 108 -6.15 -3.69 16.24
CA LYS A 108 -6.84 -3.74 17.53
C LYS A 108 -8.36 -3.66 17.41
N GLY A 109 -8.88 -2.85 16.49
CA GLY A 109 -10.32 -2.55 16.37
C GLY A 109 -11.12 -3.48 15.44
N HIS A 110 -10.49 -4.00 14.38
CA HIS A 110 -11.22 -4.67 13.28
C HIS A 110 -10.78 -6.12 13.02
N GLY A 111 -9.80 -6.66 13.79
CA GLY A 111 -9.31 -8.03 13.61
C GLY A 111 -8.68 -8.32 12.24
N GLY A 112 -8.49 -7.30 11.41
CA GLY A 112 -8.01 -7.39 10.04
C GLY A 112 -6.50 -7.63 9.96
N THR A 113 -6.09 -8.17 8.82
CA THR A 113 -4.69 -8.44 8.48
C THR A 113 -4.12 -7.27 7.67
N SER A 114 -2.83 -6.98 7.82
CA SER A 114 -2.13 -5.97 7.04
C SER A 114 -1.09 -6.59 6.12
N VAL A 115 -0.88 -5.99 4.96
CA VAL A 115 0.22 -6.33 4.05
C VAL A 115 0.94 -5.04 3.67
N PHE A 116 2.26 -5.02 3.84
CA PHE A 116 3.10 -3.87 3.49
C PHE A 116 3.98 -4.22 2.29
N ALA A 117 3.79 -3.50 1.18
CA ALA A 117 4.63 -3.59 0.00
C ALA A 117 5.59 -2.38 -0.04
N GLY A 118 6.86 -2.62 0.28
CA GLY A 118 7.93 -1.64 0.15
C GLY A 118 8.51 -1.64 -1.27
N VAL A 119 7.94 -0.81 -2.14
CA VAL A 119 8.29 -0.64 -3.54
C VAL A 119 9.39 0.42 -3.68
N GLY A 120 10.61 -0.02 -3.96
CA GLY A 120 11.75 0.87 -4.17
C GLY A 120 12.08 1.69 -2.92
N GLU A 121 11.91 1.10 -1.74
CA GLU A 121 12.24 1.72 -0.45
C GLU A 121 13.72 1.58 -0.10
N ARG A 122 14.20 2.46 0.78
CA ARG A 122 15.56 2.35 1.31
C ARG A 122 15.65 1.17 2.26
N THR A 123 16.71 0.36 2.14
CA THR A 123 16.97 -0.77 3.03
C THR A 123 16.98 -0.39 4.51
N ARG A 124 17.53 0.80 4.84
CA ARG A 124 17.50 1.34 6.20
C ARG A 124 16.07 1.56 6.71
N GLU A 125 15.21 2.20 5.91
CA GLU A 125 13.83 2.51 6.28
C GLU A 125 12.99 1.23 6.45
N GLY A 126 13.21 0.23 5.59
CA GLY A 126 12.59 -1.10 5.76
C GLY A 126 13.05 -1.84 7.01
N ASN A 127 14.34 -1.74 7.37
CA ASN A 127 14.88 -2.32 8.59
C ASN A 127 14.31 -1.64 9.85
N ASP A 128 14.29 -0.31 9.86
CA ASP A 128 13.74 0.48 10.98
C ASP A 128 12.26 0.14 11.18
N LEU A 129 11.47 0.11 10.10
CA LEU A 129 10.05 -0.29 10.14
C LEU A 129 9.85 -1.71 10.71
N TYR A 130 10.70 -2.65 10.33
CA TYR A 130 10.62 -4.03 10.81
C TYR A 130 10.84 -4.13 12.32
N HIS A 131 11.86 -3.44 12.85
CA HIS A 131 12.13 -3.38 14.28
C HIS A 131 11.04 -2.62 15.05
N GLU A 132 10.53 -1.54 14.48
CA GLU A 132 9.42 -0.79 15.06
C GLU A 132 8.14 -1.65 15.15
N PHE A 133 7.83 -2.47 14.14
CA PHE A 133 6.72 -3.42 14.20
C PHE A 133 6.91 -4.53 15.23
N LEU A 134 8.16 -4.99 15.40
CA LEU A 134 8.53 -5.94 16.44
C LEU A 134 8.35 -5.34 17.84
N ASP A 135 8.69 -4.07 18.03
CA ASP A 135 8.61 -3.40 19.33
C ASP A 135 7.20 -2.94 19.66
N ALA A 136 6.42 -2.54 18.65
CA ALA A 136 5.00 -2.23 18.79
C ALA A 136 4.11 -3.48 18.96
N GLY A 137 4.66 -4.69 18.80
CA GLY A 137 3.91 -5.95 18.90
C GLY A 137 2.98 -6.22 17.72
N VAL A 138 3.17 -5.51 16.59
CA VAL A 138 2.47 -5.78 15.33
C VAL A 138 2.98 -7.08 14.71
N ILE A 139 4.29 -7.33 14.82
CA ILE A 139 4.92 -8.62 14.57
C ILE A 139 5.12 -9.28 15.93
N ALA A 140 4.46 -10.42 16.12
CA ALA A 140 4.58 -11.20 17.35
C ALA A 140 5.97 -11.82 17.48
N LYS A 141 6.45 -11.91 18.71
CA LYS A 141 7.71 -12.54 19.08
C LYS A 141 7.46 -13.86 19.81
N ASP A 142 8.29 -14.86 19.59
CA ASP A 142 8.33 -16.10 20.36
C ASP A 142 8.98 -15.89 21.74
N ALA A 143 9.10 -16.96 22.52
CA ALA A 143 9.70 -16.93 23.86
C ALA A 143 11.17 -16.48 23.86
N ASP A 144 11.87 -16.65 22.73
CA ASP A 144 13.28 -16.26 22.53
C ASP A 144 13.41 -14.86 21.92
N GLY A 145 12.28 -14.14 21.72
CA GLY A 145 12.25 -12.79 21.18
C GLY A 145 12.29 -12.73 19.65
N ASN A 146 12.17 -13.85 18.95
CA ASN A 146 12.23 -13.92 17.50
C ASN A 146 10.84 -13.73 16.86
N PRO A 147 10.74 -13.12 15.67
CA PRO A 147 9.48 -13.01 14.92
C PRO A 147 8.82 -14.38 14.71
N GLN A 148 7.52 -14.46 14.94
CA GLN A 148 6.71 -15.64 14.63
C GLN A 148 5.45 -15.25 13.87
N SER A 149 4.94 -16.15 13.03
CA SER A 149 3.71 -15.89 12.27
C SER A 149 2.46 -15.89 13.14
N GLU A 150 2.41 -16.74 14.17
CA GLU A 150 1.27 -16.82 15.07
C GLU A 150 1.18 -15.54 15.94
N GLY A 151 0.07 -14.83 15.82
CA GLY A 151 -0.15 -13.55 16.50
C GLY A 151 0.36 -12.32 15.73
N SER A 152 1.21 -12.49 14.71
CA SER A 152 1.60 -11.40 13.82
C SER A 152 0.42 -10.92 12.98
N LYS A 153 0.37 -9.61 12.72
CA LYS A 153 -0.73 -8.96 12.01
C LYS A 153 -0.35 -8.40 10.65
N VAL A 154 0.94 -8.41 10.30
CA VAL A 154 1.46 -7.84 9.06
C VAL A 154 2.33 -8.84 8.30
N ALA A 155 2.16 -8.92 6.98
CA ALA A 155 3.15 -9.52 6.08
C ALA A 155 3.94 -8.41 5.37
N LEU A 156 5.26 -8.55 5.27
CA LEU A 156 6.13 -7.57 4.64
C LEU A 156 6.64 -8.13 3.30
N VAL A 157 6.53 -7.34 2.23
CA VAL A 157 7.10 -7.65 0.92
C VAL A 157 7.97 -6.49 0.47
N PHE A 158 9.27 -6.72 0.32
CA PHE A 158 10.23 -5.68 -0.04
C PHE A 158 10.83 -5.91 -1.43
N GLY A 159 10.92 -4.82 -2.19
CA GLY A 159 11.66 -4.73 -3.44
C GLY A 159 12.46 -3.44 -3.37
N GLN A 160 13.67 -3.51 -2.84
CA GLN A 160 14.43 -2.34 -2.39
C GLN A 160 15.02 -1.51 -3.54
N MET A 161 15.49 -0.29 -3.25
CA MET A 161 16.10 0.58 -4.27
C MET A 161 17.32 -0.02 -4.99
N ASN A 162 18.06 -0.89 -4.32
CA ASN A 162 19.22 -1.60 -4.88
C ASN A 162 18.83 -2.73 -5.84
N GLU A 163 17.54 -3.11 -5.91
CA GLU A 163 17.05 -4.13 -6.82
C GLU A 163 16.81 -3.59 -8.23
N PRO A 164 16.96 -4.45 -9.26
CA PRO A 164 16.73 -4.06 -10.64
C PRO A 164 15.28 -3.59 -10.85
N PRO A 165 15.03 -2.71 -11.85
CA PRO A 165 13.70 -2.16 -12.09
C PRO A 165 12.64 -3.24 -12.36
N GLY A 166 13.02 -4.40 -12.90
CA GLY A 166 12.09 -5.52 -13.06
C GLY A 166 11.49 -6.03 -11.74
N ALA A 167 12.29 -6.05 -10.66
CA ALA A 167 11.82 -6.46 -9.34
C ALA A 167 10.92 -5.38 -8.71
N ARG A 168 11.36 -4.11 -8.75
CA ARG A 168 10.59 -2.96 -8.25
C ARG A 168 9.24 -2.79 -8.98
N ALA A 169 9.18 -3.08 -10.28
CA ALA A 169 7.95 -3.01 -11.07
C ALA A 169 6.98 -4.17 -10.81
N ARG A 170 7.32 -5.14 -9.95
CA ARG A 170 6.49 -6.33 -9.66
C ARG A 170 6.19 -6.54 -8.18
N VAL A 171 7.01 -6.01 -7.28
CA VAL A 171 6.84 -6.23 -5.84
C VAL A 171 5.48 -5.76 -5.30
N ALA A 172 4.91 -4.68 -5.84
CA ALA A 172 3.55 -4.24 -5.49
C ALA A 172 2.50 -5.32 -5.80
N LEU A 173 2.66 -6.05 -6.90
CA LEU A 173 1.77 -7.15 -7.28
C LEU A 173 1.94 -8.35 -6.36
N SER A 174 3.17 -8.65 -5.93
CA SER A 174 3.45 -9.72 -4.96
C SER A 174 2.78 -9.44 -3.61
N GLY A 175 2.89 -8.21 -3.10
CA GLY A 175 2.17 -7.78 -1.91
C GLY A 175 0.65 -7.83 -2.10
N LEU A 176 0.14 -7.36 -3.24
CA LEU A 176 -1.29 -7.39 -3.54
C LEU A 176 -1.83 -8.81 -3.60
N THR A 177 -1.11 -9.76 -4.17
CA THR A 177 -1.53 -11.17 -4.22
C THR A 177 -1.66 -11.80 -2.83
N ILE A 178 -0.81 -11.41 -1.87
CA ILE A 178 -0.97 -11.84 -0.47
C ILE A 178 -2.22 -11.20 0.14
N ALA A 179 -2.46 -9.91 -0.11
CA ALA A 179 -3.65 -9.21 0.37
C ALA A 179 -4.95 -9.79 -0.22
N GLU A 180 -4.95 -10.15 -1.52
CA GLU A 180 -6.07 -10.80 -2.20
C GLU A 180 -6.38 -12.16 -1.63
N TYR A 181 -5.39 -12.94 -1.18
CA TYR A 181 -5.67 -14.20 -0.48
C TYR A 181 -6.49 -13.97 0.79
N PHE A 182 -6.09 -12.99 1.61
CA PHE A 182 -6.83 -12.66 2.84
C PHE A 182 -8.23 -12.11 2.53
N ARG A 183 -8.41 -11.39 1.42
CA ARG A 183 -9.73 -10.93 0.96
C ARG A 183 -10.61 -12.08 0.46
N ASP A 184 -10.09 -12.89 -0.47
CA ASP A 184 -10.90 -13.79 -1.29
C ASP A 184 -11.05 -15.20 -0.72
N VAL A 185 -10.08 -15.65 0.08
CA VAL A 185 -10.04 -16.98 0.70
C VAL A 185 -10.43 -16.90 2.17
N GLU A 186 -9.82 -15.97 2.92
CA GLU A 186 -10.08 -15.81 4.37
C GLU A 186 -11.29 -14.88 4.64
N GLY A 187 -11.77 -14.14 3.64
CA GLY A 187 -12.94 -13.26 3.79
C GLY A 187 -12.72 -12.08 4.74
N GLN A 188 -11.50 -11.59 4.83
CA GLN A 188 -11.10 -10.56 5.79
C GLN A 188 -11.11 -9.16 5.17
N ASP A 189 -11.16 -8.16 6.06
CA ASP A 189 -10.80 -6.79 5.73
C ASP A 189 -9.30 -6.62 5.89
N VAL A 190 -8.65 -6.26 4.79
CA VAL A 190 -7.21 -6.20 4.67
C VAL A 190 -6.77 -4.76 4.48
N LEU A 191 -5.74 -4.35 5.22
CA LEU A 191 -5.03 -3.12 4.92
C LEU A 191 -3.83 -3.40 4.04
N PHE A 192 -3.78 -2.72 2.90
CA PHE A 192 -2.67 -2.85 1.97
C PHE A 192 -1.87 -1.55 1.88
N PHE A 193 -0.63 -1.57 2.36
CA PHE A 193 0.27 -0.42 2.31
C PHE A 193 1.18 -0.53 1.10
N VAL A 194 1.29 0.55 0.34
CA VAL A 194 2.23 0.65 -0.78
C VAL A 194 3.11 1.86 -0.57
N ASP A 195 4.36 1.63 -0.14
CA ASP A 195 5.37 2.67 -0.03
C ASP A 195 6.52 2.31 -0.96
N ASN A 196 6.73 2.93 -2.12
CA ASN A 196 6.00 4.07 -2.68
C ASN A 196 5.40 3.74 -4.04
N ILE A 197 4.12 4.08 -4.26
CA ILE A 197 3.45 3.78 -5.53
C ILE A 197 4.11 4.49 -6.72
N PHE A 198 4.73 5.66 -6.51
CA PHE A 198 5.50 6.34 -7.55
C PHE A 198 6.68 5.49 -8.04
N ARG A 199 7.33 4.74 -7.15
CA ARG A 199 8.47 3.88 -7.51
C ARG A 199 8.07 2.69 -8.38
N PHE A 200 6.83 2.23 -8.29
CA PHE A 200 6.26 1.26 -9.22
C PHE A 200 6.23 1.85 -10.64
N THR A 201 5.71 3.07 -10.79
CA THR A 201 5.68 3.80 -12.06
C THR A 201 7.08 4.06 -12.61
N GLN A 202 7.99 4.56 -11.76
CA GLN A 202 9.37 4.83 -12.15
C GLN A 202 10.08 3.57 -12.66
N ALA A 203 9.94 2.44 -11.95
CA ALA A 203 10.48 1.16 -12.39
C ALA A 203 9.87 0.70 -13.71
N GLY A 204 8.58 0.94 -13.93
CA GLY A 204 7.90 0.69 -15.21
C GLY A 204 8.48 1.49 -16.36
N ALA A 205 8.77 2.77 -16.15
CA ALA A 205 9.41 3.63 -17.15
C ALA A 205 10.83 3.13 -17.51
N GLU A 206 11.63 2.74 -16.51
CA GLU A 206 12.96 2.16 -16.71
C GLU A 206 12.90 0.86 -17.54
N VAL A 207 12.00 -0.06 -17.19
CA VAL A 207 11.80 -1.31 -17.96
C VAL A 207 11.33 -1.01 -19.39
N SER A 208 10.40 -0.06 -19.56
CA SER A 208 9.87 0.32 -20.87
C SER A 208 10.96 0.88 -21.80
N ALA A 209 11.86 1.69 -21.27
CA ALA A 209 13.01 2.21 -22.01
C ALA A 209 13.95 1.09 -22.47
N LEU A 210 14.24 0.12 -21.58
CA LEU A 210 15.07 -1.05 -21.90
C LEU A 210 14.43 -1.98 -22.95
N LEU A 211 13.10 -2.02 -23.00
CA LEU A 211 12.35 -2.76 -24.03
C LEU A 211 12.29 -2.03 -25.39
N GLY A 212 12.88 -0.85 -25.50
CA GLY A 212 12.90 -0.07 -26.75
C GLY A 212 11.55 0.54 -27.13
N ARG A 213 10.64 0.71 -26.16
CA ARG A 213 9.35 1.39 -26.40
C ARG A 213 9.59 2.90 -26.51
N ILE A 214 8.85 3.55 -27.40
CA ILE A 214 8.88 5.02 -27.53
C ILE A 214 8.31 5.62 -26.23
N PRO A 215 9.04 6.54 -25.56
CA PRO A 215 8.56 7.19 -24.35
C PRO A 215 7.37 8.12 -24.66
N SER A 216 6.47 8.25 -23.69
CA SER A 216 5.34 9.18 -23.72
C SER A 216 5.68 10.49 -23.02
N ALA A 217 4.66 11.25 -22.62
CA ALA A 217 4.80 12.52 -21.89
C ALA A 217 5.78 12.39 -20.71
N VAL A 218 6.68 13.36 -20.59
CA VAL A 218 7.66 13.49 -19.50
C VAL A 218 8.61 12.26 -19.37
N GLY A 219 8.65 11.37 -20.36
CA GLY A 219 9.55 10.21 -20.38
C GLY A 219 8.96 8.93 -19.78
N TYR A 220 7.67 8.91 -19.40
CA TYR A 220 7.02 7.71 -18.89
C TYR A 220 6.72 6.68 -19.98
N GLN A 221 6.43 5.45 -19.57
CA GLN A 221 6.01 4.38 -20.46
C GLN A 221 4.66 4.71 -21.13
N PRO A 222 4.45 4.34 -22.41
CA PRO A 222 3.16 4.55 -23.08
C PRO A 222 2.02 3.72 -22.46
N THR A 223 2.35 2.72 -21.65
CA THR A 223 1.40 1.85 -20.94
C THR A 223 1.07 2.32 -19.53
N LEU A 224 1.49 3.53 -19.12
CA LEU A 224 1.40 4.01 -17.74
C LEU A 224 0.01 3.81 -17.12
N SER A 225 -1.03 4.29 -17.80
CA SER A 225 -2.41 4.20 -17.31
C SER A 225 -2.90 2.75 -17.20
N THR A 226 -2.52 1.90 -18.15
CA THR A 226 -2.91 0.48 -18.15
C THR A 226 -2.20 -0.30 -17.04
N ASP A 227 -0.90 -0.06 -16.86
CA ASP A 227 -0.09 -0.72 -15.83
C ASP A 227 -0.56 -0.30 -14.42
N MET A 228 -0.86 0.99 -14.23
CA MET A 228 -1.44 1.51 -13.00
C MET A 228 -2.84 0.94 -12.77
N GLY A 229 -3.72 0.99 -13.77
CA GLY A 229 -5.08 0.45 -13.66
C GLY A 229 -5.11 -1.04 -13.33
N ALA A 230 -4.24 -1.84 -13.93
CA ALA A 230 -4.15 -3.28 -13.65
C ALA A 230 -3.80 -3.59 -12.18
N LEU A 231 -3.03 -2.72 -11.52
CA LEU A 231 -2.73 -2.81 -10.09
C LEU A 231 -3.88 -2.24 -9.25
N GLN A 232 -4.34 -1.03 -9.57
CA GLN A 232 -5.32 -0.31 -8.77
C GLN A 232 -6.70 -0.97 -8.79
N GLU A 233 -7.17 -1.50 -9.91
CA GLU A 233 -8.51 -2.10 -10.01
C GLU A 233 -8.64 -3.44 -9.26
N ARG A 234 -7.52 -4.09 -8.94
CA ARG A 234 -7.49 -5.26 -8.06
C ARG A 234 -7.66 -4.89 -6.59
N ILE A 235 -7.29 -3.67 -6.21
CA ILE A 235 -7.48 -3.11 -4.87
C ILE A 235 -8.91 -2.60 -4.77
N THR A 236 -9.82 -3.42 -4.27
CA THR A 236 -11.23 -3.05 -4.11
C THR A 236 -11.92 -3.95 -3.10
N SER A 237 -13.10 -3.52 -2.66
CA SER A 237 -14.06 -4.34 -1.91
C SER A 237 -14.80 -5.30 -2.83
N THR A 238 -14.84 -6.56 -2.43
CA THR A 238 -15.68 -7.58 -3.07
C THR A 238 -16.78 -8.03 -2.13
N ASN A 239 -17.68 -8.89 -2.62
CA ASN A 239 -18.71 -9.52 -1.79
C ASN A 239 -18.14 -10.47 -0.70
N LYS A 240 -16.83 -10.76 -0.72
CA LYS A 240 -16.18 -11.67 0.23
C LYS A 240 -15.40 -10.97 1.33
N GLY A 241 -14.86 -9.79 1.04
CA GLY A 241 -13.97 -9.05 1.93
C GLY A 241 -13.54 -7.74 1.29
N SER A 242 -12.66 -7.00 1.95
CA SER A 242 -12.21 -5.70 1.45
C SER A 242 -10.70 -5.55 1.49
N ILE A 243 -10.15 -4.80 0.53
CA ILE A 243 -8.76 -4.32 0.60
C ILE A 243 -8.83 -2.80 0.63
N THR A 244 -8.59 -2.21 1.80
CA THR A 244 -8.39 -0.78 1.91
C THR A 244 -6.90 -0.51 1.73
N SER A 245 -6.52 0.32 0.75
CA SER A 245 -5.11 0.61 0.51
C SER A 245 -4.70 2.00 0.99
N VAL A 246 -3.52 2.09 1.59
CA VAL A 246 -2.87 3.35 1.94
C VAL A 246 -1.55 3.42 1.17
N GLN A 247 -1.49 4.34 0.22
CA GLN A 247 -0.42 4.40 -0.76
C GLN A 247 0.34 5.68 -0.55
N ALA A 248 1.62 5.59 -0.20
CA ALA A 248 2.47 6.76 -0.16
C ALA A 248 2.73 7.21 -1.59
N VAL A 249 2.43 8.47 -1.89
CA VAL A 249 2.63 9.05 -3.22
C VAL A 249 3.72 10.11 -3.12
N TYR A 250 4.83 9.87 -3.83
CA TYR A 250 5.83 10.89 -4.07
C TYR A 250 5.43 11.77 -5.26
N VAL A 251 5.38 13.08 -5.07
CA VAL A 251 5.12 14.06 -6.13
C VAL A 251 6.47 14.59 -6.61
N PRO A 252 6.88 14.30 -7.85
CA PRO A 252 8.15 14.80 -8.38
C PRO A 252 8.14 16.32 -8.48
N ALA A 253 9.17 16.98 -7.92
CA ALA A 253 9.33 18.44 -7.97
C ALA A 253 8.10 19.25 -7.50
N ASP A 254 7.27 18.66 -6.62
CA ASP A 254 6.01 19.22 -6.15
C ASP A 254 5.01 19.57 -7.29
N ASP A 255 5.15 18.94 -8.47
CA ASP A 255 4.26 19.09 -9.61
C ASP A 255 3.16 18.02 -9.64
N LEU A 256 1.96 18.40 -9.20
CA LEU A 256 0.76 17.55 -9.23
C LEU A 256 0.27 17.24 -10.65
N THR A 257 0.74 17.97 -11.66
CA THR A 257 0.36 17.78 -13.06
C THR A 257 1.22 16.74 -13.78
N ASP A 258 2.28 16.24 -13.13
CA ASP A 258 3.08 15.14 -13.66
C ASP A 258 2.17 13.91 -13.93
N PRO A 259 2.36 13.20 -15.05
CA PRO A 259 1.52 12.06 -15.41
C PRO A 259 1.44 10.95 -14.35
N ALA A 260 2.49 10.72 -13.56
CA ALA A 260 2.51 9.65 -12.54
C ALA A 260 1.56 9.92 -11.36
N PRO A 261 1.65 11.07 -10.65
CA PRO A 261 0.65 11.41 -9.64
C PRO A 261 -0.73 11.63 -10.27
N ALA A 262 -0.85 12.27 -11.43
CA ALA A 262 -2.14 12.50 -12.10
C ALA A 262 -2.92 11.22 -12.40
N THR A 263 -2.23 10.18 -12.91
CA THR A 263 -2.86 8.86 -13.14
C THR A 263 -3.19 8.15 -11.84
N SER A 264 -2.36 8.28 -10.80
CA SER A 264 -2.64 7.70 -9.48
C SER A 264 -3.88 8.35 -8.84
N PHE A 265 -4.00 9.69 -8.92
CA PHE A 265 -5.12 10.46 -8.37
C PHE A 265 -6.48 10.01 -8.87
N ALA A 266 -6.57 9.61 -10.14
CA ALA A 266 -7.84 9.15 -10.72
C ALA A 266 -8.42 7.93 -9.98
N HIS A 267 -7.56 7.12 -9.35
CA HIS A 267 -7.98 5.93 -8.61
C HIS A 267 -8.18 6.18 -7.11
N LEU A 268 -7.79 7.34 -6.55
CA LEU A 268 -7.88 7.58 -5.11
C LEU A 268 -9.29 8.05 -4.68
N ASP A 269 -9.75 7.55 -3.54
CA ASP A 269 -11.01 7.92 -2.89
C ASP A 269 -10.84 8.99 -1.81
N ALA A 270 -9.66 9.00 -1.18
CA ALA A 270 -9.27 10.01 -0.20
C ALA A 270 -7.80 10.39 -0.35
N THR A 271 -7.48 11.63 -0.04
CA THR A 271 -6.12 12.17 0.00
C THR A 271 -5.83 12.69 1.39
N THR A 272 -4.69 12.28 1.95
CA THR A 272 -4.16 12.77 3.22
C THR A 272 -2.83 13.44 2.92
N ASN A 273 -2.82 14.78 2.99
CA ASN A 273 -1.66 15.58 2.68
C ASN A 273 -0.91 15.88 3.98
N LEU A 274 0.34 15.46 4.09
CA LEU A 274 1.21 15.77 5.22
C LEU A 274 2.09 16.97 4.89
N ASN A 275 1.97 18.03 5.70
CA ASN A 275 2.60 19.32 5.47
C ASN A 275 3.79 19.53 6.41
N ARG A 276 4.94 19.91 5.85
CA ARG A 276 6.15 20.21 6.62
C ARG A 276 5.95 21.39 7.59
N ALA A 277 5.27 22.44 7.16
CA ALA A 277 5.02 23.61 8.00
C ALA A 277 4.25 23.24 9.28
N ILE A 278 3.28 22.31 9.17
CA ILE A 278 2.53 21.78 10.33
C ILE A 278 3.45 20.96 11.26
N SER A 279 4.32 20.12 10.69
CA SER A 279 5.29 19.35 11.48
C SER A 279 6.31 20.22 12.22
N GLU A 280 6.73 21.35 11.62
CA GLU A 280 7.67 22.31 12.22
C GLU A 280 7.06 23.06 13.41
N LEU A 281 5.72 23.16 13.48
CA LEU A 281 4.98 23.65 14.64
C LEU A 281 4.86 22.61 15.77
N GLY A 282 5.35 21.38 15.55
CA GLY A 282 5.27 20.29 16.52
C GLY A 282 3.92 19.57 16.57
N ILE A 283 3.06 19.76 15.55
CA ILE A 283 1.74 19.11 15.47
C ILE A 283 1.87 17.77 14.75
N TYR A 284 1.51 16.68 15.44
CA TYR A 284 1.52 15.31 14.90
C TYR A 284 0.17 14.59 15.13
N PRO A 285 -0.37 13.89 14.12
CA PRO A 285 0.17 13.74 12.76
C PRO A 285 0.07 15.06 11.96
N ALA A 286 1.05 15.31 11.09
CA ALA A 286 1.20 16.58 10.37
C ALA A 286 0.24 16.72 9.16
N VAL A 287 -1.02 16.29 9.33
CA VAL A 287 -2.06 16.30 8.29
C VAL A 287 -2.55 17.73 8.07
N ASP A 288 -2.56 18.15 6.81
CA ASP A 288 -3.12 19.42 6.38
C ASP A 288 -4.65 19.34 6.36
N PRO A 289 -5.35 20.10 7.21
CA PRO A 289 -6.80 20.03 7.36
C PRO A 289 -7.58 20.65 6.19
N LEU A 290 -6.92 21.47 5.36
CA LEU A 290 -7.54 22.16 4.22
C LEU A 290 -7.24 21.42 2.90
N ASP A 291 -6.02 20.91 2.75
CA ASP A 291 -5.63 20.21 1.52
C ASP A 291 -6.03 18.73 1.50
N SER A 292 -6.29 18.11 2.66
CA SER A 292 -6.75 16.71 2.72
C SER A 292 -8.24 16.61 2.37
N THR A 293 -8.59 15.62 1.55
CA THR A 293 -9.97 15.46 1.04
C THR A 293 -10.44 14.02 1.08
N SER A 294 -11.74 13.79 1.11
CA SER A 294 -12.35 12.47 0.97
C SER A 294 -13.67 12.58 0.21
N ARG A 295 -13.92 11.64 -0.71
CA ARG A 295 -15.22 11.49 -1.37
C ARG A 295 -16.34 11.13 -0.40
N LEU A 296 -16.01 10.59 0.78
CA LEU A 296 -17.00 10.24 1.79
C LEU A 296 -17.47 11.42 2.65
N LEU A 297 -16.79 12.58 2.58
CA LEU A 297 -17.20 13.75 3.36
C LEU A 297 -18.42 14.44 2.74
N GLU A 298 -19.54 13.73 2.76
CA GLU A 298 -20.85 14.17 2.30
C GLU A 298 -21.92 13.83 3.34
N PRO A 299 -22.94 14.69 3.56
CA PRO A 299 -23.96 14.47 4.59
C PRO A 299 -24.70 13.13 4.48
N ARG A 300 -24.79 12.58 3.27
CA ARG A 300 -25.49 11.32 3.00
C ARG A 300 -24.72 10.08 3.49
N VAL A 301 -23.40 10.20 3.68
CA VAL A 301 -22.53 9.11 4.12
C VAL A 301 -22.14 9.28 5.58
N VAL A 302 -21.56 10.43 5.96
CA VAL A 302 -21.09 10.69 7.33
C VAL A 302 -22.19 11.19 8.28
N GLY A 303 -23.35 11.55 7.75
CA GLY A 303 -24.41 12.22 8.50
C GLY A 303 -24.23 13.73 8.57
N GLN A 304 -25.34 14.44 8.83
CA GLN A 304 -25.38 15.91 8.81
C GLN A 304 -24.49 16.53 9.90
N GLU A 305 -24.52 15.98 11.11
CA GLU A 305 -23.76 16.51 12.25
C GLU A 305 -22.25 16.44 12.02
N HIS A 306 -21.74 15.29 11.56
CA HIS A 306 -20.33 15.11 11.22
C HIS A 306 -19.93 16.10 10.13
N TYR A 307 -20.70 16.16 9.04
CA TYR A 307 -20.41 17.05 7.92
C TYR A 307 -20.34 18.53 8.34
N ASP A 308 -21.34 19.01 9.08
CA ASP A 308 -21.40 20.41 9.51
C ASP A 308 -20.24 20.74 10.47
N THR A 309 -19.88 19.81 11.35
CA THR A 309 -18.73 19.94 12.25
C THR A 309 -17.42 20.03 11.46
N ALA A 310 -17.21 19.15 10.48
CA ALA A 310 -16.02 19.17 9.65
C ALA A 310 -15.89 20.47 8.84
N ARG A 311 -17.01 20.96 8.27
CA ARG A 311 -17.04 22.23 7.53
C ARG A 311 -16.81 23.44 8.43
N ALA A 312 -17.35 23.45 9.64
CA ALA A 312 -17.09 24.52 10.60
C ALA A 312 -15.61 24.59 11.00
N VAL A 313 -14.96 23.43 11.21
CA VAL A 313 -13.53 23.36 11.48
C VAL A 313 -12.71 23.91 10.32
N GLN A 314 -12.99 23.47 9.08
CA GLN A 314 -12.30 23.98 7.88
C GLN A 314 -12.50 25.50 7.70
N SER A 315 -13.73 26.00 7.86
CA SER A 315 -14.03 27.42 7.75
C SER A 315 -13.34 28.28 8.82
N THR A 316 -13.04 27.72 9.99
CA THR A 316 -12.35 28.44 11.07
C THR A 316 -10.85 28.51 10.82
N LEU A 317 -10.29 27.52 10.12
CA LEU A 317 -8.86 27.43 9.78
C LEU A 317 -8.49 28.20 8.51
N GLN A 318 -9.47 28.47 7.64
CA GLN A 318 -9.32 29.17 6.35
C GLN A 318 -9.25 30.69 6.49
#